data_AF-A0A3D0RM24-F1
#
_entry.id   AF-A0A3D0RM24-F1
#
_cell.length_a   1.000
_cell.length_b   1.000
_cell.length_c   1.000
_cell.angle_alpha   90.00
_cell.angle_beta   90.00
_cell.angle_gamma   90.00
#
_symmetry.space_group_name_H-M   'P 1'
#
loop_
_entity.id
_entity.type
_entity.pdbx_description
1 polymer ?
#
loop_
_entity_poly.entity_id
_entity_poly.type
_entity_poly.pdbx_seq_one_letter_code
_entity_poly.pdbx_strand_id
1 'polypeptide(L)' 'INELEFKELLRHPYLNYKQVRAIMNLRKKKGNIASIHELVMLDEFTSEDIFRIEPYLAF' A
#
# COMPACT_ATOMS: atom_id res chain seq x y z
N ILE A 1 -6.44 -4.53 -1.39
CA ILE A 1 -5.88 -3.58 -0.39
C ILE A 1 -6.95 -2.93 0.47
N ASN A 2 -8.07 -2.50 -0.12
CA ASN A 2 -9.05 -1.63 0.53
C ASN A 2 -9.83 -2.26 1.69
N GLU A 3 -9.86 -3.59 1.75
CA GLU A 3 -10.56 -4.34 2.80
C GLU A 3 -9.62 -4.93 3.85
N LEU A 4 -8.32 -5.03 3.56
CA LEU A 4 -7.35 -5.69 4.45
C LEU A 4 -7.07 -4.85 5.69
N GLU A 5 -6.96 -5.50 6.84
CA GLU A 5 -6.53 -4.88 8.07
C GLU A 5 -5.00 -4.66 8.11
N PHE A 6 -4.54 -3.82 9.05
CA PHE A 6 -3.10 -3.50 9.20
C PHE A 6 -2.23 -4.77 9.34
N LYS A 7 -2.67 -5.74 10.14
CA LYS A 7 -1.93 -6.99 10.36
C LYS A 7 -1.90 -7.88 9.11
N GLU A 8 -2.92 -7.82 8.27
CA GLU A 8 -3.00 -8.60 7.04
C GLU A 8 -2.09 -8.01 5.97
N LEU A 9 -2.07 -6.68 5.84
CA LEU A 9 -1.13 -5.96 4.98
C LEU A 9 0.33 -6.20 5.39
N LEU A 10 0.61 -6.30 6.70
CA LEU A 10 1.95 -6.62 7.22
C LEU A 10 2.43 -8.03 6.91
N ARG A 11 1.54 -8.97 6.58
CA ARG A 11 1.93 -10.32 6.14
C ARG A 11 2.39 -10.35 4.69
N HIS A 12 2.21 -9.25 3.96
CA HIS A 12 2.61 -9.18 2.57
C HIS A 12 4.14 -9.15 2.47
N PRO A 13 4.77 -10.04 1.67
CA PRO A 13 6.23 -10.19 1.63
C PRO A 13 6.96 -8.93 1.15
N TYR A 14 6.26 -8.03 0.45
CA TYR A 14 6.82 -6.79 -0.10
C TYR A 14 6.36 -5.52 0.63
N LEU A 15 5.67 -5.64 1.77
CA LEU A 15 5.26 -4.48 2.57
C LEU A 15 5.92 -4.50 3.94
N ASN A 16 6.49 -3.36 4.32
CA ASN A 16 7.01 -3.14 5.67
C ASN A 16 6.04 -2.28 6.52
N TYR A 17 6.31 -2.19 7.82
CA TYR A 17 5.47 -1.43 8.76
C TYR A 17 5.21 0.02 8.34
N LYS A 18 6.21 0.73 7.79
CA LYS A 18 6.05 2.12 7.36
C LYS A 18 5.12 2.22 6.16
N GLN A 19 5.32 1.37 5.16
CA GLN A 19 4.47 1.29 3.97
C GLN A 19 3.03 0.94 4.32
N VAL A 20 2.81 -0.06 5.18
CA VAL A 20 1.46 -0.42 5.63
C VAL A 20 0.79 0.73 6.38
N ARG A 21 1.53 1.44 7.25
CA ARG A 21 1.03 2.62 7.94
C ARG A 21 0.66 3.73 6.95
N ALA A 22 1.45 3.94 5.91
CA ALA A 22 1.17 4.92 4.86
C ALA A 22 -0.09 4.57 4.08
N ILE A 23 -0.27 3.29 3.68
CA ILE A 23 -1.50 2.77 3.04
C ILE A 23 -2.73 3.03 3.92
N MET A 24 -2.65 2.71 5.21
CA MET A 24 -3.77 2.93 6.14
C MET A 24 -4.10 4.41 6.31
N ASN A 25 -3.09 5.26 6.38
CA ASN A 25 -3.28 6.71 6.47
C ASN A 25 -3.91 7.28 5.20
N LEU A 26 -3.48 6.80 4.03
CA LEU A 26 -4.06 7.18 2.74
C LEU A 26 -5.54 6.77 2.69
N ARG A 27 -5.86 5.52 3.09
CA ARG A 27 -7.23 5.03 3.19
C ARG A 27 -8.10 5.89 4.10
N LYS A 28 -7.57 6.28 5.26
CA LYS A 28 -8.28 7.13 6.22
C LYS A 28 -8.54 8.55 5.68
N LYS A 29 -7.61 9.10 4.90
CA LYS A 29 -7.69 10.48 4.38
C LYS A 29 -8.57 10.60 3.14
N LYS A 30 -8.43 9.65 2.20
CA LYS A 30 -9.05 9.73 0.87
C LYS A 30 -10.20 8.75 0.67
N GLY A 31 -10.28 7.70 1.48
CA GLY A 31 -11.15 6.54 1.24
C GLY A 31 -10.41 5.46 0.45
N ASN A 32 -11.13 4.70 -0.38
CA ASN A 32 -10.53 3.60 -1.11
C ASN A 32 -9.42 4.06 -2.06
N ILE A 33 -8.33 3.31 -2.09
CA ILE A 33 -7.22 3.47 -3.02
C ILE A 33 -7.66 2.87 -4.36
N ALA A 34 -7.76 3.69 -5.40
CA ALA A 34 -8.26 3.27 -6.70
C ALA A 34 -7.17 2.72 -7.63
N SER A 35 -5.90 3.05 -7.38
CA SER A 35 -4.79 2.58 -8.21
C SER A 35 -3.44 2.59 -7.48
N ILE A 36 -2.50 1.82 -8.01
CA ILE A 36 -1.10 1.75 -7.53
C ILE A 36 -0.38 3.10 -7.61
N HIS A 37 -0.76 3.97 -8.56
CA HIS A 37 -0.17 5.29 -8.74
C HIS A 37 -0.36 6.19 -7.51
N GLU A 38 -1.38 5.94 -6.69
CA GLU A 38 -1.57 6.67 -5.44
C GLU A 38 -0.54 6.29 -4.38
N LEU A 39 -0.01 5.07 -4.43
CA LEU A 39 1.08 4.63 -3.55
C LEU A 39 2.43 5.16 -4.03
N VAL A 40 2.62 5.34 -5.34
CA VAL A 40 3.82 5.95 -5.93
C VAL A 40 4.04 7.38 -5.39
N MET A 41 2.97 8.09 -5.05
CA MET A 41 3.02 9.46 -4.53
C MET A 41 3.42 9.54 -3.05
N LEU A 42 3.57 8.41 -2.37
CA LEU A 42 3.94 8.33 -0.96
C LEU A 42 5.46 8.16 -0.83
N ASP A 43 6.09 8.96 0.02
CA ASP A 43 7.54 8.92 0.27
C ASP A 43 8.02 7.55 0.81
N GLU A 44 7.12 6.75 1.37
CA GLU A 44 7.42 5.41 1.89
C GLU A 44 7.60 4.33 0.80
N PHE A 45 7.33 4.65 -0.47
CA PHE A 45 7.44 3.71 -1.58
C PHE A 45 8.47 4.18 -2.59
N THR A 46 9.45 3.32 -2.86
CA THR A 46 10.34 3.49 -4.01
C THR A 46 9.71 2.92 -5.27
N SER A 47 10.22 3.31 -6.44
CA SER A 47 9.78 2.72 -7.71
C SER A 47 9.99 1.20 -7.76
N GLU A 48 11.04 0.70 -7.10
CA GLU A 48 11.30 -0.74 -6.99
C GLU A 48 10.28 -1.45 -6.09
N ASP A 49 9.92 -0.84 -4.95
CA ASP A 49 8.84 -1.37 -4.11
C ASP A 49 7.56 -1.49 -4.93
N ILE A 50 7.16 -0.41 -5.61
CA ILE A 50 5.94 -0.40 -6.42
C ILE A 50 5.95 -1.52 -7.45
N PHE A 51 7.04 -1.67 -8.21
CA PHE A 51 7.16 -2.74 -9.22
C PHE A 51 7.02 -4.14 -8.61
N ARG A 52 7.54 -4.36 -7.40
CA ARG A 52 7.44 -5.66 -6.71
C ARG A 52 6.05 -5.94 -6.16
N ILE A 53 5.35 -4.92 -5.66
CA ILE A 53 4.05 -5.10 -4.99
C ILE A 53 2.90 -5.09 -6.01
N GLU A 54 3.00 -4.32 -7.11
CA GLU A 54 1.98 -4.17 -8.17
C GLU A 54 1.29 -5.48 -8.58
N PRO A 55 2.00 -6.59 -8.91
CA PRO A 55 1.34 -7.83 -9.33
C PRO A 55 0.54 -8.54 -8.23
N TYR A 56 0.71 -8.15 -6.97
CA TYR A 56 0.05 -8.76 -5.81
C TYR A 56 -1.04 -7.88 -5.19
N LEU A 57 -1.23 -6.67 -5.69
CA LEU A 57 -2.26 -5.75 -5.18
C LEU A 57 -3.48 -5.73 -6.09
N ALA A 58 -4.58 -6.26 -5.57
CA ALA A 58 -5.92 -5.94 -6.06
C ALA A 58 -6.43 -4.68 -5.36
N PHE A 59 -7.00 -3.76 -6.15
CA PHE A 59 -7.58 -2.49 -5.70
C PHE A 59 -9.09 -2.61 -5.56
#